data_AF-A0A9N9XCU0-F1
#
_entry.id   AF-A0A9N9XCU0-F1
#
_cell.length_a   1.000
_cell.length_b   1.000
_cell.length_c   1.000
_cell.angle_alpha   90.00
_cell.angle_beta   90.00
_cell.angle_gamma   90.00
#
_symmetry.space_group_name_H-M   'P 1'
#
loop_
_entity.id
_entity.type
_entity.pdbx_description
1 polymer ?
#
loop_
_entity_poly.entity_id
_entity_poly.type
_entity_poly.pdbx_seq_one_letter_code
_entity_poly.pdbx_strand_id
1 'polypeptide(L)'
;MDLTVKAENAKGNRNMVVKLQTRNIFYNFRNKHKPTSSEVLTNYIKQCEEPPWTSYFVKYSSITDDQWGKSHFNWKVGKSNYHILRTGCFPYIKYHCTKRDPQDLKFDDIFFKAIKVLNLGIPCLAYGVSAIFLIRHTETVRMKKGNVDIYFLYPEDKGSLH
;
A
#
# COMPACT_ATOMS: atom_id res chain seq x y z
N MET A 1 -58.49 8.81 20.61
CA MET A 1 -57.77 10.10 20.57
C MET A 1 -56.95 10.18 21.85
N ASP A 2 -55.65 9.93 21.94
CA ASP A 2 -54.57 9.55 21.04
C ASP A 2 -53.43 9.02 21.96
N LEU A 3 -52.92 7.81 21.72
CA LEU A 3 -51.59 7.51 21.16
C LEU A 3 -50.38 7.97 22.00
N THR A 4 -49.77 6.96 22.65
CA THR A 4 -48.33 6.63 22.70
C THR A 4 -47.34 7.69 22.19
N VAL A 5 -46.32 8.07 22.97
CA VAL A 5 -44.88 8.11 22.56
C VAL A 5 -43.97 8.11 23.81
N LYS A 6 -43.10 7.09 23.90
CA LYS A 6 -41.88 7.03 24.72
C LYS A 6 -40.83 8.02 24.21
N ALA A 7 -40.07 8.64 25.11
CA ALA A 7 -38.67 9.01 24.82
C ALA A 7 -37.84 9.12 26.10
N GLU A 8 -37.22 8.01 26.50
CA GLU A 8 -35.90 8.06 27.13
C GLU A 8 -34.89 8.67 26.13
N ASN A 9 -33.92 9.41 26.66
CA ASN A 9 -32.47 9.20 26.45
C ASN A 9 -31.66 10.50 26.25
N ALA A 10 -30.44 10.43 26.78
CA ALA A 10 -29.22 11.13 26.39
C ALA A 10 -29.01 12.59 26.83
N LYS A 11 -28.56 12.76 28.09
CA LYS A 11 -27.61 13.82 28.46
C LYS A 11 -26.34 13.19 29.05
N GLY A 12 -25.45 12.79 28.17
CA GLY A 12 -24.13 12.25 28.49
C GLY A 12 -23.05 12.86 27.62
N ASN A 13 -22.86 14.18 27.73
CA ASN A 13 -21.65 14.83 27.22
C ASN A 13 -20.51 14.54 28.20
N ARG A 14 -19.45 13.85 27.76
CA ARG A 14 -18.07 14.04 28.26
C ARG A 14 -17.06 13.19 27.46
N ASN A 15 -16.22 13.92 26.73
CA ASN A 15 -14.81 13.62 26.44
C ASN A 15 -14.50 12.47 25.48
N MET A 16 -14.74 12.70 24.19
CA MET A 16 -13.99 12.03 23.15
C MET A 16 -12.56 12.62 23.14
N VAL A 17 -11.67 12.03 23.93
CA VAL A 17 -10.24 12.33 23.87
C VAL A 17 -9.72 11.80 22.54
N VAL A 18 -9.67 12.68 21.53
CA VAL A 18 -8.89 12.43 20.32
C VAL A 18 -7.43 12.42 20.76
N LYS A 19 -6.90 11.23 21.06
CA LYS A 19 -5.46 11.02 21.20
C LYS A 19 -4.82 11.33 19.84
N LEU A 20 -4.44 12.59 19.61
CA LEU A 20 -3.40 12.89 18.64
C LEU A 20 -2.13 12.19 19.13
N GLN A 21 -1.88 10.99 18.64
CA GLN A 21 -0.58 10.37 18.76
C GLN A 21 0.40 11.30 18.04
N THR A 22 1.18 12.03 18.81
CA THR A 22 2.32 12.81 18.33
C THR A 22 3.33 11.82 17.76
N ARG A 23 3.25 11.58 16.44
CA ARG A 23 4.14 10.64 15.75
C ARG A 23 5.50 11.30 15.66
N ASN A 24 6.49 10.77 16.38
CA ASN A 24 7.89 11.15 16.22
C ASN A 24 8.26 11.11 14.72
N ILE A 25 8.50 12.29 14.13
CA ILE A 25 8.90 12.50 12.73
C ILE A 25 10.40 12.26 12.58
N PHE A 26 10.88 11.12 13.10
CA PHE A 26 12.26 10.69 12.91
C PHE A 26 12.22 9.24 12.43
N TYR A 27 12.16 9.09 11.10
CA TYR A 27 12.24 7.80 10.42
C TYR A 27 13.65 7.24 10.59
N ASN A 28 13.82 6.30 11.51
CA ASN A 28 15.07 5.60 11.71
C ASN A 28 15.28 4.62 10.54
N PHE A 29 16.21 4.92 9.64
CA PHE A 29 16.33 4.34 8.30
C PHE A 29 16.97 2.94 8.22
N ARG A 30 17.21 2.23 9.33
CA ARG A 30 17.80 0.89 9.28
C ARG A 30 17.46 0.07 10.52
N ASN A 31 16.23 -0.41 10.57
CA ASN A 31 15.89 -1.46 11.53
C ASN A 31 16.15 -2.81 10.85
N LYS A 32 17.25 -3.50 11.22
CA LYS A 32 17.67 -4.79 10.63
C LYS A 32 16.60 -5.90 10.71
N HIS A 33 15.56 -5.69 11.52
CA HIS A 33 14.47 -6.65 11.70
C HIS A 33 13.28 -6.43 10.78
N LYS A 34 13.17 -5.30 10.06
CA LYS A 34 12.04 -5.08 9.15
C LYS A 34 12.22 -5.86 7.85
N PRO A 35 11.16 -6.51 7.35
CA PRO A 35 11.18 -7.15 6.04
C PRO A 35 11.39 -6.11 4.93
N THR A 36 11.98 -6.54 3.82
CA THR A 36 12.20 -5.65 2.67
C THR A 36 10.94 -5.50 1.82
N SER A 37 10.85 -4.43 1.02
CA SER A 37 9.78 -4.29 0.02
C SER A 37 9.72 -5.48 -0.94
N SER A 38 10.88 -5.96 -1.40
CA SER A 38 11.00 -7.14 -2.26
C SER A 38 10.47 -8.43 -1.61
N GLU A 39 10.75 -8.63 -0.31
CA GLU A 39 10.25 -9.78 0.46
C GLU A 39 8.73 -9.72 0.60
N VAL A 40 8.17 -8.54 0.93
CA VAL A 40 6.71 -8.35 1.02
C VAL A 40 6.04 -8.64 -0.30
N LEU A 41 6.53 -8.04 -1.40
CA LEU A 41 6.01 -8.24 -2.75
C LEU A 41 6.01 -9.72 -3.14
N THR A 42 7.14 -10.39 -2.94
CA THR A 42 7.30 -11.79 -3.32
C THR A 42 6.41 -12.71 -2.49
N ASN A 43 6.33 -12.51 -1.18
CA ASN A 43 5.52 -13.36 -0.31
C ASN A 43 4.02 -13.15 -0.53
N TYR A 44 3.61 -11.90 -0.78
CA TYR A 44 2.21 -11.60 -1.07
C TYR A 44 1.73 -12.26 -2.36
N ILE A 45 2.47 -12.08 -3.47
CA ILE A 45 2.12 -12.72 -4.76
C ILE A 45 2.05 -14.24 -4.63
N LYS A 46 2.98 -14.85 -3.87
CA LYS A 46 2.95 -16.30 -3.60
C LYS A 46 1.75 -16.73 -2.76
N GLN A 47 1.35 -15.95 -1.75
CA GLN A 47 0.19 -16.23 -0.90
C GLN A 47 -1.14 -16.16 -1.66
N CYS A 48 -1.18 -15.35 -2.72
CA CYS A 48 -2.32 -15.25 -3.62
C CYS A 48 -2.24 -16.21 -4.81
N GLU A 49 -1.36 -17.21 -4.78
CA GLU A 49 -1.22 -18.22 -5.84
C GLU A 49 -0.87 -17.64 -7.24
N GLU A 50 -0.04 -16.59 -7.27
CA GLU A 50 0.38 -15.91 -8.50
C GLU A 50 -0.82 -15.35 -9.32
N PRO A 51 -1.58 -14.37 -8.76
CA PRO A 51 -2.79 -13.85 -9.38
C PRO A 51 -2.46 -13.12 -10.69
N PRO A 52 -3.42 -13.00 -11.63
CA PRO A 52 -3.19 -12.31 -12.92
C PRO A 52 -2.79 -10.84 -12.73
N TRP A 53 -3.36 -10.17 -11.73
CA TRP A 53 -2.99 -8.81 -11.35
C TRP A 53 -3.28 -8.56 -9.87
N THR A 54 -2.67 -7.53 -9.28
CA THR A 54 -2.99 -7.04 -7.94
C THR A 54 -2.47 -5.61 -7.75
N SER A 55 -3.12 -4.82 -6.91
CA SER A 55 -2.78 -3.42 -6.63
C SER A 55 -2.98 -3.07 -5.15
N TYR A 56 -1.88 -3.02 -4.40
CA TYR A 56 -1.91 -2.77 -2.97
C TYR A 56 -0.99 -1.61 -2.55
N PHE A 57 -1.17 -1.16 -1.31
CA PHE A 57 -0.35 -0.16 -0.65
C PHE A 57 0.39 -0.79 0.52
N VAL A 58 1.63 -0.36 0.75
CA VAL A 58 2.42 -0.76 1.93
C VAL A 58 2.94 0.48 2.64
N LYS A 59 2.89 0.52 3.97
CA LYS A 59 3.39 1.67 4.74
C LYS A 59 4.92 1.68 4.74
N TYR A 60 5.50 2.86 4.48
CA TYR A 60 6.96 3.06 4.63
C TYR A 60 7.46 2.67 6.03
N SER A 61 6.65 2.88 7.07
CA SER A 61 7.03 2.55 8.45
C SER A 61 7.16 1.05 8.71
N SER A 62 6.52 0.19 7.91
CA SER A 62 6.43 -1.25 8.15
C SER A 62 7.52 -2.06 7.45
N ILE A 63 8.26 -1.45 6.52
CA ILE A 63 9.24 -2.15 5.67
C ILE A 63 10.56 -1.38 5.54
N THR A 64 11.57 -2.06 5.02
CA THR A 64 12.79 -1.41 4.48
C THR A 64 12.69 -1.37 2.95
N ASP A 65 12.71 -0.17 2.37
CA ASP A 65 12.54 0.04 0.92
C ASP A 65 13.83 -0.23 0.15
N ASP A 66 14.02 -1.48 -0.28
CA ASP A 66 15.14 -1.95 -1.09
C ASP A 66 14.90 -1.82 -2.61
N GLN A 67 13.71 -1.35 -3.00
CA GLN A 67 13.31 -1.07 -4.38
C GLN A 67 13.24 0.45 -4.65
N TRP A 68 13.83 1.26 -3.77
CA TRP A 68 13.85 2.70 -3.91
C TRP A 68 14.48 3.12 -5.24
N GLY A 69 13.92 4.18 -5.84
CA GLY A 69 14.35 4.67 -7.15
C GLY A 69 13.89 3.83 -8.35
N LYS A 70 13.21 2.69 -8.17
CA LYS A 70 12.55 1.96 -9.26
C LYS A 70 11.07 2.37 -9.35
N SER A 71 10.61 2.65 -10.57
CA SER A 71 9.23 3.00 -10.91
C SER A 71 8.55 1.91 -11.72
N HIS A 72 9.23 1.32 -12.72
CA HIS A 72 8.67 0.25 -13.54
C HIS A 72 9.73 -0.83 -13.78
N PHE A 73 9.48 -2.07 -13.36
CA PHE A 73 10.48 -3.15 -13.48
C PHE A 73 9.85 -4.54 -13.52
N ASN A 74 10.61 -5.50 -14.07
CA ASN A 74 10.26 -6.91 -14.02
C ASN A 74 10.58 -7.52 -12.67
N TRP A 75 9.66 -8.35 -12.17
CA TRP A 75 9.82 -9.08 -10.92
C TRP A 75 9.39 -10.53 -11.10
N LYS A 76 10.35 -11.45 -11.04
CA LYS A 76 10.10 -12.88 -11.16
C LYS A 76 9.66 -13.45 -9.81
N VAL A 77 8.50 -14.09 -9.77
CA VAL A 77 7.95 -14.75 -8.58
C VAL A 77 7.50 -16.16 -8.96
N GLY A 78 8.13 -17.17 -8.35
CA GLY A 78 7.82 -18.57 -8.63
C GLY A 78 8.02 -18.88 -10.11
N LYS A 79 6.93 -19.22 -10.81
CA LYS A 79 6.95 -19.55 -12.24
C LYS A 79 6.63 -18.35 -13.14
N SER A 80 6.07 -17.28 -12.59
CA SER A 80 5.58 -16.13 -13.35
C SER A 80 6.51 -14.92 -13.28
N ASN A 81 6.42 -14.07 -14.30
CA ASN A 81 6.99 -12.73 -14.26
C ASN A 81 5.88 -11.68 -14.09
N TYR A 82 6.18 -10.63 -13.33
CA TYR A 82 5.30 -9.51 -13.12
C TYR A 82 5.95 -8.22 -13.59
N HIS A 83 5.17 -7.38 -14.27
CA HIS A 83 5.50 -5.98 -14.45
C HIS A 83 5.03 -5.24 -13.21
N ILE A 84 5.97 -4.60 -12.52
CA ILE A 84 5.72 -3.88 -11.27
C ILE A 84 5.78 -2.39 -11.54
N LEU A 85 4.63 -1.74 -11.47
CA LEU A 85 4.54 -0.28 -11.45
C LEU A 85 4.45 0.18 -9.99
N ARG A 86 5.47 0.93 -9.57
CA ARG A 86 5.68 1.39 -8.20
C ARG A 86 5.64 2.91 -8.13
N THR A 87 4.84 3.42 -7.20
CA THR A 87 4.75 4.85 -6.92
C THR A 87 4.85 5.10 -5.42
N GLY A 88 5.85 5.88 -5.01
CA GLY A 88 5.91 6.40 -3.65
C GLY A 88 4.78 7.41 -3.45
N CYS A 89 3.98 7.23 -2.41
CA CYS A 89 2.86 8.09 -2.08
C CYS A 89 2.75 8.23 -0.57
N PHE A 90 3.60 9.08 0.01
CA PHE A 90 3.79 9.17 1.46
C PHE A 90 2.46 9.33 2.22
N PRO A 91 2.18 8.49 3.24
CA PRO A 91 3.08 7.59 3.97
C PRO A 91 3.16 6.15 3.45
N TYR A 92 2.67 5.89 2.23
CA TYR A 92 2.61 4.58 1.60
C TYR A 92 3.50 4.46 0.35
N ILE A 93 3.72 3.23 -0.09
CA ILE A 93 4.16 2.91 -1.45
C ILE A 93 3.03 2.14 -2.09
N LYS A 94 2.58 2.58 -3.27
CA LYS A 94 1.63 1.84 -4.09
C LYS A 94 2.38 0.91 -5.03
N TYR A 95 1.90 -0.33 -5.08
CA TYR A 95 2.29 -1.35 -6.04
C TYR A 95 1.10 -1.63 -6.95
N HIS A 96 1.38 -1.73 -8.23
CA HIS A 96 0.48 -2.31 -9.22
C HIS A 96 1.27 -3.39 -9.94
N CYS A 97 0.80 -4.62 -9.85
CA CYS A 97 1.49 -5.81 -10.32
C CYS A 97 0.62 -6.48 -11.37
N THR A 98 1.16 -6.70 -12.56
CA THR A 98 0.46 -7.40 -13.64
C THR A 98 1.32 -8.54 -14.14
N LYS A 99 0.75 -9.75 -14.22
CA LYS A 99 1.44 -10.95 -14.70
C LYS A 99 1.64 -10.84 -16.21
N ARG A 100 2.89 -10.79 -16.65
CA ARG A 100 3.28 -10.61 -18.06
C ARG A 100 4.68 -11.16 -18.32
N ASP A 101 4.96 -11.50 -19.57
CA ASP A 101 6.29 -11.93 -19.97
C ASP A 101 7.35 -10.83 -19.76
N PRO A 102 8.62 -11.21 -19.52
CA PRO A 102 9.68 -10.23 -19.33
C PRO A 102 9.84 -9.29 -20.54
N GLN A 103 9.89 -7.99 -20.29
CA GLN A 103 10.06 -6.96 -21.33
C GLN A 103 11.16 -5.95 -20.94
N ASP A 104 11.79 -5.27 -21.89
CA ASP A 104 12.65 -4.14 -21.54
C ASP A 104 11.80 -2.93 -21.12
N LEU A 105 11.77 -2.66 -19.82
CA LEU A 105 10.99 -1.58 -19.19
C LEU A 105 11.85 -0.35 -18.84
N LYS A 106 13.12 -0.29 -19.30
CA LYS A 106 14.04 0.80 -18.93
C LYS A 106 13.55 2.17 -19.37
N PHE A 107 12.99 2.27 -20.57
CA PHE A 107 12.47 3.54 -21.09
C PHE A 107 11.31 4.06 -20.25
N ASP A 108 10.34 3.20 -19.96
CA ASP A 108 9.20 3.53 -19.10
C ASP A 108 9.66 3.95 -17.70
N ASP A 109 10.62 3.22 -17.12
CA ASP A 109 11.16 3.52 -15.80
C ASP A 109 11.80 4.92 -15.75
N ILE A 110 12.56 5.30 -16.78
CA ILE A 110 13.16 6.64 -16.91
C ILE A 110 12.07 7.69 -17.12
N PHE A 111 11.11 7.43 -18.00
CA PHE A 111 10.00 8.35 -18.28
C PHE A 111 9.20 8.67 -17.02
N PHE A 112 8.80 7.66 -16.25
CA PHE A 112 8.08 7.87 -14.99
C PHE A 112 8.93 8.59 -13.94
N LYS A 113 10.23 8.34 -13.88
CA LYS A 113 11.13 9.10 -12.98
C LYS A 113 11.23 10.56 -13.39
N ALA A 114 11.40 10.84 -14.68
CA ALA A 114 11.48 12.20 -15.20
C ALA A 114 10.22 13.00 -14.87
N ILE A 115 9.03 12.42 -15.08
CA ILE A 115 7.75 13.06 -14.73
C ILE A 115 7.67 13.38 -13.24
N LYS A 116 8.07 12.45 -12.36
CA LYS A 116 8.04 12.67 -10.90
C LYS A 116 8.95 13.83 -10.49
N VAL A 117 10.13 13.94 -11.10
CA VAL A 117 11.08 15.04 -10.85
C VAL A 117 10.54 16.37 -11.38
N LEU A 118 10.03 16.40 -12.61
CA LEU A 118 9.46 17.61 -13.21
C LEU A 118 8.28 18.17 -12.40
N ASN A 119 7.46 17.30 -11.82
CA ASN A 119 6.32 17.68 -10.98
C ASN A 119 6.67 17.83 -9.50
N LEU A 120 7.96 17.86 -9.14
CA LEU A 120 8.46 17.99 -7.76
C LEU A 120 7.82 17.00 -6.76
N GLY A 121 7.36 15.84 -7.24
CA GLY A 121 6.64 14.86 -6.43
C GLY A 121 5.29 15.32 -5.87
N ILE A 122 4.72 16.45 -6.30
CA ILE A 122 3.41 16.94 -5.83
C ILE A 122 2.29 15.90 -6.06
N PRO A 123 2.18 15.25 -7.24
CA PRO A 123 1.19 14.19 -7.44
C PRO A 123 1.36 13.01 -6.49
N CYS A 124 2.61 12.70 -6.11
CA CYS A 124 2.91 11.60 -5.18
C CYS A 124 2.39 11.91 -3.77
N LEU A 125 2.53 13.16 -3.31
CA LEU A 125 2.01 13.61 -2.01
C LEU A 125 0.48 13.64 -1.99
N ALA A 126 -0.14 14.25 -3.02
CA ALA A 126 -1.60 14.30 -3.12
C ALA A 126 -2.22 12.89 -3.12
N TYR A 127 -1.61 11.97 -3.85
CA TYR A 127 -2.06 10.58 -3.90
C TYR A 127 -1.91 9.87 -2.55
N GLY A 128 -0.82 10.13 -1.83
CA GLY A 128 -0.60 9.59 -0.48
C GLY A 128 -1.63 10.07 0.54
N VAL A 129 -1.96 11.36 0.51
CA VAL A 129 -3.02 11.95 1.34
C VAL A 129 -4.37 11.32 1.01
N SER A 130 -4.73 11.22 -0.27
CA SER A 130 -5.96 10.56 -0.70
C SER A 130 -6.02 9.09 -0.25
N ALA A 131 -4.90 8.36 -0.31
CA ALA A 131 -4.84 6.97 0.14
C ALA A 131 -5.15 6.83 1.64
N ILE A 132 -4.76 7.79 2.49
CA ILE A 132 -5.11 7.76 3.93
C ILE A 132 -6.63 7.71 4.13
N PHE A 133 -7.40 8.43 3.33
CA PHE A 133 -8.86 8.49 3.44
C PHE A 133 -9.57 7.34 2.72
N LEU A 134 -8.98 6.82 1.64
CA LEU A 134 -9.64 5.86 0.75
C LEU A 134 -9.32 4.40 1.05
N ILE A 135 -8.25 4.09 1.80
CA ILE A 135 -7.95 2.72 2.22
C ILE A 135 -9.08 2.20 3.13
N ARG A 136 -9.69 1.08 2.74
CA ARG A 136 -10.79 0.45 3.49
C ARG A 136 -10.50 -0.99 3.90
N HIS A 137 -9.61 -1.66 3.17
CA HIS A 137 -9.31 -3.07 3.39
C HIS A 137 -7.83 -3.26 3.72
N THR A 138 -7.54 -4.22 4.59
CA THR A 138 -6.19 -4.55 5.03
C THR A 138 -6.01 -6.06 4.97
N GLU A 139 -4.92 -6.51 4.36
CA GLU A 139 -4.52 -7.92 4.37
C GLU A 139 -3.16 -8.04 5.04
N THR A 140 -2.92 -9.16 5.71
CA THR A 140 -1.66 -9.42 6.41
C THR A 140 -0.83 -10.41 5.61
N VAL A 141 0.33 -9.97 5.13
CA VAL A 141 1.33 -10.81 4.46
C VAL A 141 2.15 -11.53 5.52
N ARG A 142 2.08 -12.86 5.51
CA ARG A 142 2.82 -13.70 6.46
C ARG A 142 4.27 -13.86 6.02
N MET A 143 5.23 -13.59 6.91
CA MET A 143 6.65 -13.71 6.60
C MET A 143 7.46 -14.17 7.81
N LYS A 144 8.65 -14.75 7.54
CA LYS A 144 9.55 -15.26 8.60
C LYS A 144 10.04 -14.17 9.57
N LYS A 145 10.21 -12.93 9.09
CA LYS A 145 10.71 -11.78 9.86
C LYS A 145 9.61 -10.99 10.58
N GLY A 146 8.36 -11.46 10.51
CA GLY A 146 7.19 -10.78 11.06
C GLY A 146 6.15 -10.48 9.99
N ASN A 147 4.89 -10.45 10.41
CA ASN A 147 3.77 -10.15 9.54
C ASN A 147 3.75 -8.66 9.16
N VAL A 148 3.40 -8.37 7.91
CA VAL A 148 3.24 -6.98 7.43
C VAL A 148 1.87 -6.80 6.83
N ASP A 149 1.22 -5.72 7.25
CA ASP A 149 -0.05 -5.32 6.68
C ASP A 149 0.15 -4.56 5.37
N ILE A 150 -0.58 -5.01 4.36
CA ILE A 150 -0.80 -4.32 3.10
C ILE A 150 -2.25 -3.82 3.05
N TYR A 151 -2.47 -2.77 2.30
CA TYR A 151 -3.70 -2.00 2.33
C TYR A 151 -4.30 -1.90 0.93
N PHE A 152 -5.62 -1.91 0.85
CA PHE A 152 -6.35 -1.79 -0.40
C PHE A 152 -7.47 -0.75 -0.26
N LEU A 153 -7.82 -0.15 -1.40
CA LEU A 153 -8.99 0.73 -1.48
C LEU A 153 -10.29 -0.08 -1.37
N TYR A 154 -10.31 -1.25 -2.01
CA TYR A 154 -11.42 -2.20 -2.04
C TYR A 154 -10.86 -3.62 -1.93
N PRO A 155 -11.63 -4.58 -1.40
CA PRO A 155 -11.22 -5.98 -1.41
C PRO A 155 -11.03 -6.44 -2.86
N GLU A 156 -9.88 -7.05 -3.16
CA GLU A 156 -9.56 -7.56 -4.50
C GLU A 156 -10.16 -8.95 -4.71
N ASP A 157 -10.76 -9.17 -5.87
CA ASP A 157 -11.07 -10.51 -6.35
C ASP A 157 -9.84 -11.11 -7.03
N LYS A 158 -9.19 -12.03 -6.31
CA LYS A 158 -7.91 -12.67 -6.68
C LYS A 158 -8.03 -13.57 -7.92
N GLY A 159 -9.24 -13.86 -8.40
CA GLY A 159 -9.51 -14.62 -9.62
C GLY A 159 -9.97 -13.79 -10.82
N SER A 160 -10.09 -12.46 -10.69
CA SER A 160 -10.60 -11.60 -11.76
C SER A 160 -9.62 -11.50 -12.94
N LEU A 161 -10.07 -11.90 -14.13
CA LEU A 161 -9.37 -11.72 -15.40
C LEU A 161 -9.70 -10.33 -15.98
N HIS A 162 -9.09 -9.28 -15.40
CA HIS A 162 -9.24 -7.87 -15.77
C HIS A 162 -10.64 -7.25 -15.67
#